data_AF-G0H4W2-F1
#
_entry.id   AF-G0H4W2-F1
#
_cell.length_a   1.000
_cell.length_b   1.000
_cell.length_c   1.000
_cell.angle_alpha   90.00
_cell.angle_beta   90.00
_cell.angle_gamma   90.00
#
_symmetry.space_group_name_H-M   'P 1'
#
loop_
_entity.id
_entity.type
_entity.pdbx_description
1 polymer ?
#
loop_
_entity_poly.entity_id
_entity_poly.type
_entity_poly.pdbx_seq_one_letter_code
_entity_poly.pdbx_strand_id
1 'polypeptide(L)'
;MEDYIKNWNNIIMNCSFDNTYKMAWAKALVETASLKNIDSDLVIPFEKIAELFLKYYWDQTIYFDLIQGSNLKKIPEVLRYTKELIALYYIKKEDYRPKHYEYAKNDIDLENKNKTIKRIVKTLGQDVSWRFMNLGGETYHLYELNENTVILSLENAKLLKKYSDFLLPLINYRWTQMLESFNHSPRISSKVRAIDENKIKRDVLNKFKEYLDYEFDDGKRYCFYSGKELNDEDCTIDHVIPWSFMYSDDIWNLVYCDKSENSRKSNRIPDENTINALELRNKLLLEKLKENNKTGKRVDELKLAIEKDYVKKFWISSRG
;
A
#
# COMPACT_ATOMS: atom_id res chain seq x y z
N MET A 1 -23.44 -21.86 7.05
CA MET A 1 -22.53 -21.60 5.92
C MET A 1 -22.41 -22.88 5.12
N GLU A 2 -22.53 -22.80 3.80
CA GLU A 2 -22.52 -23.96 2.90
C GLU A 2 -21.09 -24.55 2.80
N ASP A 3 -20.95 -25.87 2.60
CA ASP A 3 -19.65 -26.56 2.73
C ASP A 3 -18.59 -26.05 1.74
N TYR A 4 -19.00 -25.69 0.53
CA TYR A 4 -18.14 -25.03 -0.45
C TYR A 4 -17.51 -23.73 0.10
N ILE A 5 -18.29 -22.89 0.78
CA ILE A 5 -17.81 -21.63 1.36
C ILE A 5 -16.96 -21.88 2.62
N LYS A 6 -17.26 -22.93 3.40
CA LYS A 6 -16.39 -23.35 4.50
C LYS A 6 -15.00 -23.77 3.98
N ASN A 7 -14.93 -24.46 2.85
CA ASN A 7 -13.66 -24.84 2.22
C ASN A 7 -12.86 -23.62 1.78
N TRP A 8 -13.50 -22.64 1.13
CA TRP A 8 -12.87 -21.36 0.81
C TRP A 8 -12.31 -20.66 2.05
N ASN A 9 -13.10 -20.53 3.12
CA ASN A 9 -12.67 -19.94 4.38
C ASN A 9 -11.47 -20.70 4.97
N ASN A 10 -11.52 -22.03 5.00
CA ASN A 10 -10.45 -22.87 5.53
C ASN A 10 -9.13 -22.65 4.78
N ILE A 11 -9.16 -22.67 3.44
CA ILE A 11 -7.98 -22.41 2.62
C ILE A 11 -7.44 -21.02 2.85
N ILE A 12 -8.29 -19.99 2.83
CA ILE A 12 -7.86 -18.60 3.00
C ILE A 12 -7.16 -18.43 4.36
N MET A 13 -7.77 -18.93 5.44
CA MET A 13 -7.28 -18.72 6.79
C MET A 13 -6.03 -19.55 7.12
N ASN A 14 -5.92 -20.76 6.57
CA ASN A 14 -4.91 -21.73 7.00
C ASN A 14 -3.82 -22.01 5.95
N CYS A 15 -3.89 -21.42 4.76
CA CYS A 15 -2.84 -21.64 3.76
C CYS A 15 -1.47 -21.18 4.27
N SER A 16 -0.45 -22.00 4.02
CA SER A 16 0.94 -21.56 4.08
C SER A 16 1.24 -20.56 2.97
N PHE A 17 2.18 -19.66 3.24
CA PHE A 17 2.55 -18.61 2.30
C PHE A 17 4.01 -18.21 2.43
N ASP A 18 4.63 -17.95 1.29
CA ASP A 18 5.93 -17.26 1.15
C ASP A 18 5.76 -15.91 0.42
N ASN A 19 4.59 -15.69 -0.21
CA ASN A 19 4.16 -14.50 -0.93
C ASN A 19 2.63 -14.33 -0.88
N THR A 20 2.10 -13.23 -1.40
CA THR A 20 0.66 -12.90 -1.34
C THR A 20 -0.22 -13.45 -2.48
N TYR A 21 0.31 -14.32 -3.36
CA TYR A 21 -0.41 -14.78 -4.56
C TYR A 21 -1.73 -15.49 -4.24
N LYS A 22 -1.79 -16.29 -3.17
CA LYS A 22 -3.03 -16.99 -2.79
C LYS A 22 -4.17 -16.02 -2.49
N MET A 23 -3.89 -14.87 -1.88
CA MET A 23 -4.91 -13.86 -1.60
C MET A 23 -5.29 -13.08 -2.84
N ALA A 24 -4.32 -12.72 -3.69
CA ALA A 24 -4.60 -12.11 -4.99
C ALA A 24 -5.46 -13.02 -5.87
N TRP A 25 -5.19 -14.33 -5.86
CA TRP A 25 -5.96 -15.35 -6.57
C TRP A 25 -7.39 -15.45 -6.05
N ALA A 26 -7.55 -15.61 -4.74
CA ALA A 26 -8.86 -15.66 -4.11
C ALA A 26 -9.67 -14.40 -4.42
N LYS A 27 -9.06 -13.21 -4.28
CA LYS A 27 -9.70 -11.92 -4.55
C LYS A 27 -10.16 -11.82 -5.99
N ALA A 28 -9.30 -12.19 -6.95
CA ALA A 28 -9.63 -12.12 -8.37
C ALA A 28 -10.82 -13.01 -8.76
N LEU A 29 -10.90 -14.23 -8.20
CA LEU A 29 -12.01 -15.15 -8.45
C LEU A 29 -13.32 -14.64 -7.83
N VAL A 30 -13.28 -14.20 -6.56
CA VAL A 30 -14.47 -13.69 -5.86
C VAL A 30 -14.97 -12.37 -6.47
N GLU A 31 -14.08 -11.43 -6.81
CA GLU A 31 -14.46 -10.19 -7.50
C GLU A 31 -15.04 -10.45 -8.90
N THR A 32 -14.49 -11.43 -9.63
CA THR A 32 -15.04 -11.77 -10.95
C THR A 32 -16.45 -12.35 -10.82
N ALA A 33 -16.67 -13.26 -9.87
CA ALA A 33 -17.98 -13.84 -9.61
C ALA A 33 -19.00 -12.79 -9.15
N SER A 34 -18.60 -11.84 -8.30
CA SER A 34 -19.52 -10.83 -7.77
C SER A 34 -20.06 -9.87 -8.85
N LEU A 35 -19.23 -9.55 -9.84
CA LEU A 35 -19.55 -8.59 -10.91
C LEU A 35 -20.33 -9.18 -12.09
N LYS A 36 -20.36 -10.51 -12.25
CA LYS A 36 -21.00 -11.17 -13.40
C LYS A 36 -22.46 -11.52 -13.12
N ASN A 37 -23.29 -11.50 -14.15
CA ASN A 37 -24.55 -12.23 -14.10
C ASN A 37 -24.24 -13.73 -14.27
N ILE A 38 -24.80 -14.59 -13.43
CA ILE A 38 -24.45 -16.02 -13.37
C ILE A 38 -25.67 -16.85 -13.73
N ASP A 39 -25.76 -17.19 -15.02
CA ASP A 39 -26.80 -18.02 -15.63
C ASP A 39 -26.29 -19.39 -16.11
N SER A 40 -24.97 -19.54 -16.16
CA SER A 40 -24.23 -20.72 -16.62
C SER A 40 -22.93 -20.88 -15.81
N ASP A 41 -22.16 -21.93 -16.11
CA ASP A 41 -20.81 -22.10 -15.54
C ASP A 41 -19.95 -20.88 -15.82
N LEU A 42 -19.27 -20.39 -14.79
CA LEU A 42 -18.42 -19.21 -14.88
C LEU A 42 -17.02 -19.62 -15.31
N VAL A 43 -16.68 -19.31 -16.57
CA VAL A 43 -15.35 -19.52 -17.16
C VAL A 43 -14.53 -18.24 -17.05
N ILE A 44 -13.38 -18.30 -16.41
CA ILE A 44 -12.49 -17.16 -16.16
C ILE A 44 -11.10 -17.45 -16.76
N PRO A 45 -10.73 -16.79 -17.87
CA PRO A 45 -9.38 -16.88 -18.42
C PRO A 45 -8.32 -16.33 -17.46
N PHE A 46 -7.13 -16.93 -17.44
CA PHE A 46 -6.01 -16.47 -16.62
C PHE A 46 -5.59 -15.05 -17.02
N GLU A 47 -5.79 -14.63 -18.26
CA GLU A 47 -5.57 -13.25 -18.70
C GLU A 47 -6.41 -12.27 -17.88
N LYS A 48 -7.68 -12.63 -17.59
CA LYS A 48 -8.57 -11.79 -16.78
C LYS A 48 -8.11 -11.74 -15.32
N ILE A 49 -7.66 -12.87 -14.79
CA ILE A 49 -7.09 -12.95 -13.43
C ILE A 49 -5.79 -12.15 -13.35
N ALA A 50 -4.94 -12.24 -14.38
CA ALA A 50 -3.69 -11.51 -14.48
C ALA A 50 -3.88 -9.98 -14.54
N GLU A 51 -4.93 -9.49 -15.21
CA GLU A 51 -5.30 -8.08 -15.17
C GLU A 51 -5.63 -7.60 -13.76
N LEU A 52 -6.36 -8.41 -12.99
CA LEU A 52 -6.69 -8.11 -11.61
C LEU A 52 -5.46 -8.17 -10.70
N PHE A 53 -4.59 -9.16 -10.87
CA PHE A 53 -3.29 -9.22 -10.18
C PHE A 53 -2.48 -7.95 -10.44
N LEU A 54 -2.34 -7.56 -11.72
CA LEU A 54 -1.62 -6.35 -12.09
C LEU A 54 -2.22 -5.12 -11.40
N LYS A 55 -3.56 -4.98 -11.40
CA LYS A 55 -4.25 -3.89 -10.70
C LYS A 55 -3.93 -3.86 -9.20
N TYR A 56 -4.11 -4.98 -8.49
CA TYR A 56 -3.90 -5.01 -7.04
C TYR A 56 -2.44 -4.70 -6.66
N TYR A 57 -1.51 -5.31 -7.39
CA TYR A 57 -0.08 -5.11 -7.15
C TYR A 57 0.34 -3.70 -7.54
N TRP A 58 -0.19 -3.16 -8.64
CA TRP A 58 0.08 -1.79 -9.09
C TRP A 58 -0.26 -0.79 -7.99
N ASP A 59 -1.48 -0.85 -7.46
CA ASP A 59 -1.94 0.12 -6.47
C ASP A 59 -1.16 0.01 -5.15
N GLN A 60 -0.89 -1.22 -4.68
CA GLN A 60 -0.08 -1.43 -3.46
C GLN A 60 1.38 -0.98 -3.65
N THR A 61 1.95 -1.17 -4.85
CA THR A 61 3.35 -0.83 -5.14
C THR A 61 3.51 0.66 -5.38
N ILE A 62 2.68 1.27 -6.22
CA ILE A 62 2.86 2.65 -6.66
C ILE A 62 2.67 3.66 -5.51
N TYR A 63 1.78 3.36 -4.56
CA TYR A 63 1.49 4.25 -3.43
C TYR A 63 2.37 3.98 -2.20
N PHE A 64 2.69 2.72 -1.92
CA PHE A 64 3.27 2.32 -0.63
C PHE A 64 4.52 1.44 -0.75
N ASP A 65 4.88 0.99 -1.96
CA ASP A 65 5.98 0.07 -2.24
C ASP A 65 6.02 -1.18 -1.33
N LEU A 66 4.84 -1.74 -1.02
CA LEU A 66 4.73 -2.87 -0.09
C LEU A 66 5.44 -4.12 -0.61
N ILE A 67 6.18 -4.78 0.28
CA ILE A 67 6.80 -6.07 0.06
C ILE A 67 5.72 -7.15 0.05
N GLN A 68 5.73 -8.01 -0.98
CA GLN A 68 4.72 -9.04 -1.23
C GLN A 68 5.20 -10.46 -0.95
N GLY A 69 6.38 -10.62 -0.33
CA GLY A 69 6.96 -11.92 -0.02
C GLY A 69 8.00 -11.88 1.10
N SER A 70 8.19 -13.03 1.73
CA SER A 70 9.04 -13.20 2.92
C SER A 70 10.54 -13.06 2.65
N ASN A 71 10.99 -13.27 1.41
CA ASN A 71 12.41 -13.25 1.07
C ASN A 71 12.79 -11.98 0.29
N LEU A 72 13.49 -11.07 0.96
CA LEU A 72 13.97 -9.82 0.36
C LEU A 72 14.93 -10.02 -0.82
N LYS A 73 15.67 -11.14 -0.86
CA LYS A 73 16.58 -11.48 -1.97
C LYS A 73 15.86 -12.08 -3.17
N LYS A 74 14.66 -12.64 -2.96
CA LYS A 74 13.84 -13.28 -4.00
C LYS A 74 12.48 -12.61 -4.06
N ILE A 75 12.45 -11.44 -4.70
CA ILE A 75 11.22 -10.68 -4.94
C ILE A 75 10.23 -11.54 -5.73
N PRO A 76 8.95 -11.64 -5.30
CA PRO A 76 7.92 -12.33 -6.07
C PRO A 76 7.84 -11.80 -7.51
N GLU A 77 7.79 -12.70 -8.47
CA GLU A 77 7.76 -12.40 -9.90
C GLU A 77 6.72 -11.35 -10.30
N VAL A 78 5.47 -11.46 -9.85
CA VAL A 78 4.40 -10.50 -10.18
C VAL A 78 4.73 -9.10 -9.65
N LEU A 79 5.28 -9.00 -8.44
CA LEU A 79 5.73 -7.73 -7.88
C LEU A 79 6.86 -7.13 -8.73
N ARG A 80 7.83 -7.95 -9.15
CA ARG A 80 8.91 -7.52 -10.04
C ARG A 80 8.38 -7.01 -11.37
N TYR A 81 7.49 -7.75 -12.03
CA TYR A 81 6.88 -7.35 -13.30
C TYR A 81 6.11 -6.04 -13.17
N THR A 82 5.40 -5.87 -12.05
CA THR A 82 4.65 -4.65 -11.74
C THR A 82 5.58 -3.46 -11.53
N LYS A 83 6.67 -3.61 -10.77
CA LYS A 83 7.68 -2.55 -10.57
C LYS A 83 8.33 -2.14 -11.90
N GLU A 84 8.68 -3.11 -12.75
CA GLU A 84 9.21 -2.85 -14.10
C GLU A 84 8.21 -2.02 -14.94
N LEU A 85 6.92 -2.36 -14.90
CA LEU A 85 5.88 -1.63 -15.65
C LEU A 85 5.63 -0.21 -15.09
N ILE A 86 5.63 -0.04 -13.76
CA ILE A 86 5.51 1.27 -13.11
C ILE A 86 6.69 2.17 -13.49
N ALA A 87 7.91 1.64 -13.54
CA ALA A 87 9.09 2.41 -13.95
C ALA A 87 8.95 2.91 -15.40
N LEU A 88 8.52 2.05 -16.32
CA LEU A 88 8.27 2.43 -17.71
C LEU A 88 7.15 3.47 -17.83
N TYR A 89 6.09 3.34 -17.02
CA TYR A 89 5.01 4.32 -16.96
C TYR A 89 5.50 5.70 -16.52
N TYR A 90 6.31 5.77 -15.46
CA TYR A 90 6.87 7.03 -14.98
C TYR A 90 7.81 7.68 -16.00
N ILE A 91 8.67 6.90 -16.64
CA ILE A 91 9.55 7.41 -17.71
C ILE A 91 8.73 8.00 -18.86
N LYS A 92 7.68 7.30 -19.30
CA LYS A 92 6.82 7.76 -20.39
C LYS A 92 6.01 9.01 -20.03
N LYS A 93 5.61 9.15 -18.77
CA LYS A 93 4.74 10.24 -18.33
C LYS A 93 5.47 11.49 -17.88
N GLU A 94 6.74 11.38 -17.52
CA GLU A 94 7.51 12.46 -16.89
C GLU A 94 6.81 13.03 -15.62
N ASP A 95 5.96 12.21 -14.99
CA ASP A 95 5.20 12.55 -13.79
C ASP A 95 5.26 11.35 -12.83
N TYR A 96 5.99 11.55 -11.72
CA TYR A 96 6.27 10.51 -10.73
C TYR A 96 5.22 10.47 -9.61
N ARG A 97 4.10 11.18 -9.76
CA ARG A 97 3.00 11.11 -8.81
C ARG A 97 2.24 9.79 -8.97
N PRO A 98 1.95 9.08 -7.88
CA PRO A 98 1.25 7.80 -7.95
C PRO A 98 -0.19 7.98 -8.42
N LYS A 99 -0.63 7.10 -9.32
CA LYS A 99 -2.01 7.04 -9.82
C LYS A 99 -2.50 5.60 -9.78
N HIS A 100 -3.73 5.41 -9.29
CA HIS A 100 -4.40 4.11 -9.33
C HIS A 100 -4.43 3.54 -10.74
N TYR A 101 -4.34 2.23 -10.85
CA TYR A 101 -4.28 1.51 -12.11
C TYR A 101 -5.47 1.84 -13.02
N GLU A 102 -6.67 2.00 -12.47
CA GLU A 102 -7.86 2.34 -13.25
C GLU A 102 -7.73 3.66 -14.03
N TYR A 103 -6.99 4.63 -13.48
CA TYR A 103 -6.72 5.91 -14.13
C TYR A 103 -5.46 5.85 -15.00
N ALA A 104 -4.47 5.04 -14.62
CA ALA A 104 -3.21 4.90 -15.35
C ALA A 104 -3.29 3.95 -16.55
N LYS A 105 -4.23 3.01 -16.59
CA LYS A 105 -4.24 1.90 -17.56
C LYS A 105 -4.26 2.32 -19.04
N ASN A 106 -4.82 3.48 -19.36
CA ASN A 106 -4.90 4.01 -20.72
C ASN A 106 -3.60 4.71 -21.15
N ASP A 107 -2.78 5.08 -20.17
CA ASP A 107 -1.53 5.78 -20.35
C ASP A 107 -0.33 4.82 -20.46
N ILE A 108 -0.46 3.64 -19.85
CA ILE A 108 0.51 2.55 -19.94
C ILE A 108 0.63 2.12 -21.40
N ASP A 109 1.86 1.97 -21.87
CA ASP A 109 2.13 1.42 -23.18
C ASP A 109 1.55 0.00 -23.34
N LEU A 110 0.78 -0.20 -24.42
CA LEU A 110 -0.02 -1.42 -24.61
C LEU A 110 0.86 -2.66 -24.78
N GLU A 111 2.00 -2.54 -25.46
CA GLU A 111 2.94 -3.65 -25.65
C GLU A 111 3.54 -4.08 -24.31
N ASN A 112 4.02 -3.13 -23.51
CA ASN A 112 4.56 -3.41 -22.18
C ASN A 112 3.51 -3.97 -21.22
N LYS A 113 2.27 -3.48 -21.27
CA LYS A 113 1.14 -4.04 -20.52
C LYS A 113 0.89 -5.49 -20.92
N ASN A 114 0.75 -5.78 -22.21
CA ASN A 114 0.48 -7.12 -22.72
C ASN A 114 1.62 -8.10 -22.37
N LYS A 115 2.87 -7.65 -22.47
CA LYS A 115 4.05 -8.42 -22.04
C LYS A 115 3.99 -8.74 -20.55
N THR A 116 3.61 -7.78 -19.72
CA THR A 116 3.44 -7.96 -18.26
C THR A 116 2.35 -8.96 -17.95
N ILE A 117 1.16 -8.82 -18.58
CA ILE A 117 0.04 -9.76 -18.42
C ILE A 117 0.46 -11.18 -18.80
N LYS A 118 1.12 -11.39 -19.94
CA LYS A 118 1.59 -12.72 -20.37
C LYS A 118 2.53 -13.36 -19.34
N ARG A 119 3.41 -12.57 -18.71
CA ARG A 119 4.31 -13.08 -17.66
C ARG A 119 3.55 -13.44 -16.39
N ILE A 120 2.56 -12.65 -16.00
CA ILE A 120 1.69 -12.96 -14.86
C ILE A 120 0.90 -14.25 -15.14
N VAL A 121 0.30 -14.41 -16.32
CA VAL A 121 -0.42 -15.66 -16.72
C VAL A 121 0.48 -16.89 -16.56
N LYS A 122 1.74 -16.80 -16.98
CA LYS A 122 2.70 -17.89 -16.78
C LYS A 122 2.91 -18.22 -15.29
N THR A 123 3.14 -17.21 -14.45
CA THR A 123 3.28 -17.40 -12.99
C THR A 123 2.02 -18.00 -12.37
N LEU A 124 0.83 -17.58 -12.83
CA LEU A 124 -0.45 -18.11 -12.34
C LEU A 124 -0.57 -19.62 -12.59
N GLY A 125 -0.24 -20.09 -13.80
CA GLY A 125 -0.30 -21.52 -14.13
C GLY A 125 0.77 -22.36 -13.43
N GLN A 126 1.98 -21.82 -13.26
CA GLN A 126 3.09 -22.56 -12.66
C GLN A 126 2.96 -22.68 -11.14
N ASP A 127 2.57 -21.59 -10.46
CA ASP A 127 2.79 -21.46 -9.02
C ASP A 127 1.55 -21.07 -8.21
N VAL A 128 0.39 -20.84 -8.83
CA VAL A 128 -0.78 -20.31 -8.11
C VAL A 128 -2.02 -21.19 -8.28
N SER A 129 -2.46 -21.40 -9.51
CA SER A 129 -3.80 -21.90 -9.83
C SER A 129 -4.12 -23.27 -9.20
N TRP A 130 -3.23 -24.24 -9.32
CA TRP A 130 -3.41 -25.57 -8.73
C TRP A 130 -2.99 -25.60 -7.25
N ARG A 131 -2.01 -24.78 -6.85
CA ARG A 131 -1.49 -24.75 -5.47
C ARG A 131 -2.47 -24.12 -4.48
N PHE A 132 -3.32 -23.21 -4.93
CA PHE A 132 -4.34 -22.57 -4.09
C PHE A 132 -5.33 -23.59 -3.50
N MET A 133 -5.66 -24.64 -4.26
CA MET A 133 -6.56 -25.71 -3.84
C MET A 133 -5.95 -26.66 -2.78
N ASN A 134 -4.65 -26.56 -2.49
CA ASN A 134 -3.96 -27.49 -1.60
C ASN A 134 -3.75 -26.89 -0.20
N LEU A 135 -4.20 -27.62 0.83
CA LEU A 135 -4.04 -27.27 2.23
C LEU A 135 -3.75 -28.52 3.06
N GLY A 136 -2.67 -28.52 3.85
CA GLY A 136 -2.39 -29.62 4.78
C GLY A 136 -2.14 -30.99 4.14
N GLY A 137 -1.82 -31.04 2.85
CA GLY A 137 -1.70 -32.28 2.07
C GLY A 137 -3.01 -32.76 1.44
N GLU A 138 -4.12 -32.07 1.69
CA GLU A 138 -5.43 -32.31 1.06
C GLU A 138 -5.65 -31.35 -0.10
N THR A 139 -6.37 -31.83 -1.13
CA THR A 139 -6.80 -31.02 -2.28
C THR A 139 -8.29 -30.74 -2.19
N TYR A 140 -8.64 -29.46 -2.16
CA TYR A 140 -10.00 -28.96 -2.15
C TYR A 140 -10.41 -28.60 -3.57
N HIS A 141 -11.33 -29.37 -4.15
CA HIS A 141 -11.84 -29.15 -5.51
C HIS A 141 -12.76 -27.92 -5.58
N LEU A 142 -12.19 -26.73 -5.52
CA LEU A 142 -12.93 -25.46 -5.54
C LEU A 142 -13.38 -25.06 -6.95
N TYR A 143 -12.60 -25.41 -7.96
CA TYR A 143 -12.84 -25.13 -9.37
C TYR A 143 -12.10 -26.15 -10.24
N GLU A 144 -12.49 -26.22 -11.50
CA GLU A 144 -11.76 -26.97 -12.51
C GLU A 144 -10.76 -26.07 -13.24
N LEU A 145 -9.67 -26.67 -13.69
CA LEU A 145 -8.67 -26.02 -14.52
C LEU A 145 -8.69 -26.67 -15.90
N ASN A 146 -8.88 -25.85 -16.93
CA ASN A 146 -8.76 -26.28 -18.32
C ASN A 146 -7.84 -25.30 -19.06
N GLU A 147 -6.66 -25.77 -19.47
CA GLU A 147 -5.59 -24.92 -20.01
C GLU A 147 -5.31 -23.71 -19.09
N ASN A 148 -5.48 -22.49 -19.60
CA ASN A 148 -5.35 -21.23 -18.85
C ASN A 148 -6.71 -20.67 -18.45
N THR A 149 -7.67 -21.53 -18.07
CA THR A 149 -9.00 -21.11 -17.63
C THR A 149 -9.37 -21.77 -16.31
N VAL A 150 -10.05 -21.00 -15.45
CA VAL A 150 -10.75 -21.49 -14.26
C VAL A 150 -12.21 -21.68 -14.62
N ILE A 151 -12.78 -22.84 -14.31
CA ILE A 151 -14.19 -23.13 -14.52
C ILE A 151 -14.84 -23.36 -13.16
N LEU A 152 -15.79 -22.49 -12.81
CA LEU A 152 -16.64 -22.61 -11.64
C LEU A 152 -18.02 -23.07 -12.11
N SER A 153 -18.55 -24.16 -11.53
CA SER A 153 -19.92 -24.58 -11.82
C SER A 153 -20.91 -23.46 -11.50
N LEU A 154 -22.06 -23.45 -12.18
CA LEU A 154 -23.15 -22.48 -11.96
C LEU A 154 -23.50 -22.34 -10.47
N GLU A 155 -23.57 -23.45 -9.73
CA GLU A 155 -23.83 -23.46 -8.30
C GLU A 155 -22.70 -22.77 -7.52
N ASN A 156 -21.45 -23.20 -7.68
CA ASN A 156 -20.30 -22.64 -6.98
C ASN A 156 -20.10 -21.15 -7.27
N ALA A 157 -20.29 -20.74 -8.53
CA ALA A 157 -20.21 -19.35 -8.95
C ALA A 157 -21.31 -18.50 -8.26
N LYS A 158 -22.56 -19.00 -8.20
CA LYS A 158 -23.66 -18.36 -7.45
C LYS A 158 -23.34 -18.23 -5.96
N LEU A 159 -22.69 -19.23 -5.37
CA LEU A 159 -22.26 -19.16 -3.96
C LEU A 159 -21.16 -18.12 -3.75
N LEU A 160 -20.12 -18.08 -4.58
CA LEU A 160 -19.09 -17.04 -4.49
C LEU A 160 -19.69 -15.64 -4.59
N LYS A 161 -20.63 -15.43 -5.52
CA LYS A 161 -21.35 -14.16 -5.64
C LYS A 161 -22.20 -13.85 -4.41
N LYS A 162 -22.98 -14.81 -3.91
CA LYS A 162 -23.86 -14.64 -2.74
C LYS A 162 -23.07 -14.26 -1.47
N TYR A 163 -21.87 -14.82 -1.30
CA TYR A 163 -21.03 -14.61 -0.11
C TYR A 163 -19.85 -13.65 -0.38
N SER A 164 -19.83 -12.89 -1.47
CA SER A 164 -18.71 -11.99 -1.79
C SER A 164 -18.46 -10.94 -0.72
N ASP A 165 -19.52 -10.41 -0.11
CA ASP A 165 -19.43 -9.39 0.95
C ASP A 165 -18.84 -9.93 2.25
N PHE A 166 -18.81 -11.26 2.42
CA PHE A 166 -18.11 -11.94 3.51
C PHE A 166 -16.68 -12.32 3.09
N LEU A 167 -16.51 -12.88 1.89
CA LEU A 167 -15.22 -13.39 1.41
C LEU A 167 -14.21 -12.28 1.12
N LEU A 168 -14.62 -11.15 0.52
CA LEU A 168 -13.69 -10.07 0.18
C LEU A 168 -13.05 -9.44 1.44
N PRO A 169 -13.80 -9.08 2.50
CA PRO A 169 -13.19 -8.66 3.76
C PRO A 169 -12.29 -9.72 4.40
N LEU A 170 -12.67 -11.01 4.35
CA LEU A 170 -11.86 -12.11 4.85
C LEU A 170 -10.52 -12.22 4.12
N ILE A 171 -10.55 -12.15 2.79
CA ILE A 171 -9.36 -12.18 1.93
C ILE A 171 -8.46 -10.99 2.23
N ASN A 172 -9.03 -9.78 2.36
CA ASN A 172 -8.27 -8.58 2.66
C ASN A 172 -7.67 -8.59 4.07
N TYR A 173 -8.38 -9.15 5.04
CA TYR A 173 -7.86 -9.39 6.39
C TYR A 173 -6.66 -10.33 6.33
N ARG A 174 -6.79 -11.47 5.64
CA ARG A 174 -5.69 -12.42 5.50
C ARG A 174 -4.51 -11.84 4.73
N TRP A 175 -4.77 -11.11 3.65
CA TRP A 175 -3.72 -10.41 2.89
C TRP A 175 -3.00 -9.38 3.76
N THR A 176 -3.73 -8.64 4.59
CA THR A 176 -3.15 -7.71 5.57
C THR A 176 -2.21 -8.43 6.54
N GLN A 177 -2.61 -9.57 7.12
CA GLN A 177 -1.73 -10.36 7.99
C GLN A 177 -0.45 -10.81 7.29
N MET A 178 -0.54 -11.22 6.02
CA MET A 178 0.63 -11.61 5.22
C MET A 178 1.55 -10.40 5.00
N LEU A 179 0.99 -9.25 4.63
CA LEU A 179 1.75 -8.02 4.42
C LEU A 179 2.43 -7.55 5.71
N GLU A 180 1.77 -7.64 6.87
CA GLU A 180 2.37 -7.33 8.18
C GLU A 180 3.54 -8.26 8.52
N SER A 181 3.50 -9.52 8.06
CA SER A 181 4.65 -10.44 8.24
C SER A 181 5.85 -10.12 7.35
N PHE A 182 5.64 -9.35 6.27
CA PHE A 182 6.69 -9.02 5.30
C PHE A 182 7.20 -7.58 5.42
N ASN A 183 6.47 -6.70 6.10
CA ASN A 183 6.72 -5.26 6.10
C ASN A 183 6.78 -4.72 7.54
N HIS A 184 7.74 -3.85 7.81
CA HIS A 184 7.81 -3.06 9.06
C HIS A 184 7.04 -1.75 8.98
N SER A 185 6.32 -1.53 7.88
CA SER A 185 5.60 -0.29 7.65
C SER A 185 4.35 -0.21 8.52
N PRO A 186 4.10 0.91 9.22
CA PRO A 186 2.92 1.04 10.06
C PRO A 186 1.63 1.09 9.22
N ARG A 187 0.51 0.81 9.88
CA ARG A 187 -0.85 0.98 9.33
C ARG A 187 -1.13 0.19 8.04
N ILE A 188 -0.55 -1.00 7.87
CA ILE A 188 -0.78 -1.88 6.70
C ILE A 188 -2.29 -2.09 6.45
N SER A 189 -3.05 -2.43 7.48
CA SER A 189 -4.51 -2.59 7.38
C SER A 189 -5.19 -1.35 6.76
N SER A 190 -4.82 -0.15 7.21
CA SER A 190 -5.36 1.11 6.67
C SER A 190 -4.94 1.35 5.21
N LYS A 191 -3.72 0.97 4.83
CA LYS A 191 -3.23 1.08 3.44
C LYS A 191 -4.00 0.17 2.50
N VAL A 192 -4.18 -1.10 2.88
CA VAL A 192 -4.94 -2.10 2.11
C VAL A 192 -6.38 -1.61 1.92
N ARG A 193 -7.03 -1.19 3.00
CA ARG A 193 -8.39 -0.66 2.96
C ARG A 193 -8.52 0.56 2.05
N ALA A 194 -7.58 1.51 2.14
CA ALA A 194 -7.61 2.72 1.33
C ALA A 194 -7.46 2.44 -0.17
N ILE A 195 -6.67 1.41 -0.53
CA ILE A 195 -6.55 0.95 -1.91
C ILE A 195 -7.87 0.35 -2.38
N ASP A 196 -8.46 -0.57 -1.62
CA ASP A 196 -9.70 -1.24 -2.04
C ASP A 196 -10.88 -0.28 -2.16
N GLU A 197 -10.95 0.74 -1.29
CA GLU A 197 -11.99 1.77 -1.36
C GLU A 197 -11.68 2.86 -2.42
N ASN A 198 -10.51 2.84 -3.07
CA ASN A 198 -9.99 3.94 -3.89
C ASN A 198 -10.02 5.30 -3.16
N LYS A 199 -9.70 5.29 -1.86
CA LYS A 199 -9.75 6.46 -0.96
C LYS A 199 -8.39 6.80 -0.36
N ILE A 200 -7.33 6.71 -1.15
CA ILE A 200 -6.02 7.24 -0.75
C ILE A 200 -6.13 8.76 -0.72
N LYS A 201 -6.32 9.32 0.48
CA LYS A 201 -6.44 10.77 0.70
C LYS A 201 -5.19 11.28 1.41
N ARG A 202 -4.57 12.31 0.85
CA ARG A 202 -3.62 13.17 1.55
C ARG A 202 -4.37 14.40 2.01
N ASP A 203 -4.43 14.63 3.32
CA ASP A 203 -5.11 15.81 3.84
C ASP A 203 -4.30 17.08 3.55
N VAL A 204 -4.98 18.22 3.53
CA VAL A 204 -4.31 19.53 3.47
C VAL A 204 -3.59 19.76 4.80
N LEU A 205 -2.28 19.98 4.74
CA LEU A 205 -1.42 20.14 5.92
C LEU A 205 -1.52 21.54 6.56
N ASN A 206 -2.24 22.50 5.96
CA ASN A 206 -2.40 23.86 6.50
C ASN A 206 -2.93 23.90 7.93
N LYS A 207 -3.69 22.88 8.34
CA LYS A 207 -4.19 22.69 9.72
C LYS A 207 -3.08 22.53 10.78
N PHE A 208 -1.83 22.29 10.36
CA PHE A 208 -0.68 22.19 11.26
C PHE A 208 0.09 23.50 11.42
N LYS A 209 -0.15 24.50 10.55
CA LYS A 209 0.56 25.80 10.62
C LYS A 209 0.39 26.48 11.97
N GLU A 210 -0.81 26.40 12.56
CA GLU A 210 -1.11 26.97 13.89
C GLU A 210 -0.24 26.41 15.04
N TYR A 211 0.45 25.28 14.84
CA TYR A 211 1.41 24.73 15.80
C TYR A 211 2.85 24.94 15.33
N LEU A 212 3.14 24.69 14.04
CA LEU A 212 4.48 24.80 13.49
C LEU A 212 4.99 26.25 13.50
N ASP A 213 4.12 27.25 13.43
CA ASP A 213 4.50 28.66 13.50
C ASP A 213 5.12 29.04 14.86
N TYR A 214 4.88 28.26 15.92
CA TYR A 214 5.55 28.45 17.23
C TYR A 214 7.05 28.10 17.23
N GLU A 215 7.56 27.53 16.13
CA GLU A 215 9.01 27.31 15.97
C GLU A 215 9.79 28.61 15.81
N PHE A 216 9.13 29.71 15.42
CA PHE A 216 9.79 30.94 14.99
C PHE A 216 9.32 32.17 15.77
N ASP A 217 10.09 32.57 16.78
CA ASP A 217 9.77 33.73 17.63
C ASP A 217 9.85 35.07 16.89
N ASP A 218 10.65 35.15 15.83
CA ASP A 218 10.86 36.35 15.01
C ASP A 218 9.80 36.53 13.91
N GLY A 219 8.83 35.61 13.85
CA GLY A 219 7.76 35.60 12.86
C GLY A 219 8.20 35.19 11.46
N LYS A 220 9.44 34.72 11.27
CA LYS A 220 9.99 34.31 9.98
C LYS A 220 10.13 32.80 9.92
N ARG A 221 9.60 32.17 8.88
CA ARG A 221 9.74 30.72 8.70
C ARG A 221 11.11 30.40 8.09
N TYR A 222 11.74 29.33 8.57
CA TYR A 222 13.00 28.83 8.02
C TYR A 222 12.83 27.40 7.51
N CYS A 223 13.52 27.08 6.42
CA CYS A 223 13.53 25.74 5.85
C CYS A 223 14.30 24.78 6.76
N PHE A 224 13.65 23.69 7.16
CA PHE A 224 14.25 22.66 8.01
C PHE A 224 15.52 22.04 7.41
N TYR A 225 15.59 21.92 6.08
CA TYR A 225 16.73 21.28 5.39
C TYR A 225 17.86 22.26 5.06
N SER A 226 17.53 23.47 4.60
CA SER A 226 18.52 24.43 4.09
C SER A 226 18.90 25.52 5.10
N GLY A 227 18.09 25.72 6.14
CA GLY A 227 18.20 26.81 7.11
C GLY A 227 17.87 28.20 6.55
N LYS A 228 17.47 28.30 5.27
CA LYS A 228 17.16 29.58 4.61
C LYS A 228 15.79 30.08 5.03
N GLU A 229 15.62 31.39 5.08
CA GLU A 229 14.31 32.04 5.29
C GLU A 229 13.38 31.67 4.13
N LEU A 230 12.14 31.29 4.47
CA LEU A 230 11.10 30.90 3.54
C LEU A 230 10.20 32.08 3.24
N ASN A 231 10.02 32.35 1.95
CA ASN A 231 8.95 33.25 1.49
C ASN A 231 7.61 32.49 1.53
N ASP A 232 6.50 33.20 1.77
CA ASP A 232 5.18 32.57 1.88
C ASP A 232 4.77 31.78 0.62
N GLU A 233 5.23 32.21 -0.56
CA GLU A 233 4.95 31.53 -1.83
C GLU A 233 5.65 30.16 -1.95
N ASP A 234 6.84 30.00 -1.38
CA ASP A 234 7.68 28.80 -1.51
C ASP A 234 7.63 27.89 -0.27
N CYS A 235 7.04 28.38 0.81
CA CYS A 235 6.83 27.66 2.05
C CYS A 235 5.83 26.51 1.89
N THR A 236 6.30 25.27 2.04
CA THR A 236 5.47 24.07 2.13
C THR A 236 5.73 23.30 3.42
N ILE A 237 4.81 22.40 3.77
CA ILE A 237 5.01 21.41 4.83
C ILE A 237 5.42 20.09 4.16
N ASP A 238 6.44 19.44 4.70
CA ASP A 238 6.96 18.14 4.26
C ASP A 238 6.93 17.10 5.38
N HIS A 239 6.83 15.83 4.99
CA HIS A 239 6.99 14.67 5.87
C HIS A 239 8.44 14.19 5.83
N VAL A 240 9.15 14.36 6.95
CA VAL A 240 10.57 13.98 7.04
C VAL A 240 10.75 12.48 6.81
N ILE A 241 10.00 11.64 7.54
CA ILE A 241 9.83 10.22 7.22
C ILE A 241 8.73 10.10 6.15
N PRO A 242 8.96 9.41 5.02
CA PRO A 242 8.04 9.40 3.89
C PRO A 242 6.58 9.07 4.26
N TRP A 243 5.65 9.86 3.72
CA TRP A 243 4.22 9.63 3.95
C TRP A 243 3.75 8.26 3.42
N SER A 244 4.33 7.75 2.32
CA SER A 244 4.04 6.41 1.82
C SER A 244 4.39 5.31 2.84
N PHE A 245 5.42 5.53 3.66
CA PHE A 245 5.78 4.64 4.76
C PHE A 245 4.85 4.83 5.96
N MET A 246 4.66 6.07 6.44
CA MET A 246 3.90 6.33 7.67
C MET A 246 2.38 6.19 7.51
N TYR A 247 1.86 6.62 6.37
CA TYR A 247 0.43 6.77 6.08
C TYR A 247 -0.33 7.51 7.20
N SER A 248 0.26 8.63 7.60
CA SER A 248 -0.21 9.51 8.65
C SER A 248 0.32 10.93 8.47
N ASP A 249 -0.46 11.90 8.93
CA ASP A 249 -0.04 13.30 9.03
C ASP A 249 0.11 13.63 10.51
N ASP A 250 1.27 13.33 11.08
CA ASP A 250 1.55 13.55 12.50
C ASP A 250 2.54 14.71 12.68
N ILE A 251 2.22 15.67 13.55
CA ILE A 251 3.00 16.92 13.71
C ILE A 251 4.50 16.69 13.98
N TRP A 252 4.84 15.62 14.71
CA TRP A 252 6.22 15.25 15.02
C TRP A 252 7.04 14.85 13.77
N ASN A 253 6.38 14.57 12.65
CA ASN A 253 7.00 14.22 11.38
C ASN A 253 6.88 15.33 10.31
N LEU A 254 6.21 16.43 10.63
CA LEU A 254 5.93 17.53 9.70
C LEU A 254 6.86 18.70 9.95
N VAL A 255 7.51 19.22 8.91
CA VAL A 255 8.43 20.37 8.96
C VAL A 255 8.15 21.37 7.85
N TYR A 256 8.49 22.64 8.06
CA TYR A 256 8.52 23.61 6.97
C TYR A 256 9.76 23.43 6.09
N CYS A 257 9.57 23.53 4.77
CA CYS A 257 10.67 23.52 3.82
C CYS A 257 10.30 24.24 2.52
N ASP A 258 11.31 24.46 1.69
CA ASP A 258 11.14 24.94 0.32
C ASP A 258 10.45 23.88 -0.55
N LYS A 259 9.59 24.31 -1.47
CA LYS A 259 9.01 23.44 -2.52
C LYS A 259 10.07 22.65 -3.30
N SER A 260 11.21 23.29 -3.59
CA SER A 260 12.32 22.67 -4.32
C SER A 260 12.98 21.56 -3.51
N GLU A 261 13.19 21.77 -2.21
CA GLU A 261 13.74 20.77 -1.28
C GLU A 261 12.78 19.60 -1.08
N ASN A 262 11.49 19.87 -0.88
CA ASN A 262 10.46 18.84 -0.77
C ASN A 262 10.42 17.97 -2.04
N SER A 263 10.36 18.60 -3.21
CA SER A 263 10.36 17.91 -4.51
C SER A 263 11.63 17.07 -4.70
N ARG A 264 12.79 17.64 -4.35
CA ARG A 264 14.07 16.93 -4.41
C ARG A 264 14.05 15.71 -3.48
N LYS A 265 13.64 15.86 -2.22
CA LYS A 265 13.60 14.77 -1.25
C LYS A 265 12.66 13.65 -1.70
N SER A 266 11.44 13.99 -2.12
CA SER A 266 10.40 13.01 -2.48
C SER A 266 10.22 11.95 -1.38
N ASN A 267 9.99 10.69 -1.74
CA ASN A 267 9.85 9.58 -0.78
C ASN A 267 11.20 9.00 -0.30
N ARG A 268 12.32 9.71 -0.46
CA ARG A 268 13.62 9.23 0.02
C ARG A 268 13.64 9.19 1.55
N ILE A 269 14.20 8.11 2.08
CA ILE A 269 14.42 7.94 3.51
C ILE A 269 15.49 8.96 3.94
N PRO A 270 15.24 9.78 4.98
CA PRO A 270 16.19 10.77 5.47
C PRO A 270 17.44 10.11 6.05
N ASP A 271 18.56 10.83 6.06
CA ASP A 271 19.78 10.39 6.74
C ASP A 271 19.69 10.56 8.27
N GLU A 272 20.67 10.00 8.98
CA GLU A 272 20.68 10.04 10.45
C GLU A 272 20.81 11.47 11.00
N ASN A 273 21.52 12.36 10.30
CA ASN A 273 21.67 13.76 10.72
C ASN A 273 20.34 14.50 10.67
N THR A 274 19.58 14.32 9.59
CA THR A 274 18.23 14.87 9.41
C THR A 274 17.30 14.37 10.52
N ILE A 275 17.41 13.10 10.88
CA ILE A 275 16.61 12.49 11.94
C ILE A 275 16.97 13.03 13.33
N ASN A 276 18.25 13.14 13.65
CA ASN A 276 18.70 13.74 14.90
C ASN A 276 18.25 15.21 15.01
N ALA A 277 18.29 15.96 13.89
CA ALA A 277 17.79 17.33 13.83
C ALA A 277 16.27 17.40 14.08
N LEU A 278 15.50 16.46 13.53
CA LEU A 278 14.05 16.37 13.75
C LEU A 278 13.72 16.07 15.23
N GLU A 279 14.47 15.17 15.86
CA GLU A 279 14.29 14.85 17.29
C GLU A 279 14.55 16.05 18.19
N LEU A 280 15.65 16.77 17.94
CA LEU A 280 15.95 18.00 18.67
C LEU A 280 14.87 19.05 18.45
N ARG A 281 14.49 19.29 17.20
CA ARG A 281 13.44 20.24 16.82
C ARG A 281 12.13 19.92 17.52
N ASN A 282 11.72 18.65 17.56
CA ASN A 282 10.47 18.25 18.20
C ASN A 282 10.45 18.56 19.70
N LYS A 283 11.58 18.36 20.40
CA LYS A 283 11.72 18.74 21.82
C LYS A 283 11.55 20.25 22.00
N LEU A 284 12.21 21.05 21.16
CA LEU A 284 12.12 22.52 21.20
C LEU A 284 10.69 23.01 20.90
N LEU A 285 10.05 22.46 19.87
CA LEU A 285 8.66 22.78 19.53
C LEU A 285 7.70 22.46 20.68
N LEU A 286 7.88 21.32 21.36
CA LEU A 286 7.03 20.97 22.50
C LEU A 286 7.18 21.99 23.65
N GLU A 287 8.39 22.45 23.96
CA GLU A 287 8.60 23.48 24.97
C GLU A 287 7.95 24.80 24.56
N LYS A 288 8.11 25.24 23.30
CA LYS A 288 7.45 26.44 22.78
C LYS A 288 5.93 26.38 22.86
N LEU A 289 5.34 25.23 22.54
CA LEU A 289 3.90 25.03 22.65
C LEU A 289 3.42 25.10 24.11
N LYS A 290 4.18 24.53 25.05
CA LYS A 290 3.87 24.62 26.49
C LYS A 290 3.97 26.05 27.02
N GLU A 291 5.04 26.77 26.69
CA GLU A 291 5.24 28.18 27.08
C GLU A 291 4.07 29.06 26.62
N ASN A 292 3.52 28.75 25.45
CA ASN A 292 2.38 29.45 24.87
C ASN A 292 1.01 28.85 25.26
N ASN A 293 0.96 27.98 26.27
CA ASN A 293 -0.25 27.32 26.78
C ASN A 293 -1.07 26.62 25.68
N LYS A 294 -0.42 26.13 24.62
CA LYS A 294 -1.09 25.34 23.57
C LYS A 294 -1.29 23.91 24.03
N THR A 295 -2.52 23.45 23.92
CA THR A 295 -2.95 22.13 24.35
C THR A 295 -3.81 21.46 23.28
N GLY A 296 -4.00 20.15 23.40
CA GLY A 296 -4.91 19.37 22.56
C GLY A 296 -4.20 18.23 21.87
N LYS A 297 -4.99 17.45 21.10
CA LYS A 297 -4.58 16.16 20.54
C LYS A 297 -3.20 16.18 19.86
N ARG A 298 -2.90 17.21 19.05
CA ARG A 298 -1.62 17.29 18.31
C ARG A 298 -0.43 17.53 19.24
N VAL A 299 -0.61 18.32 20.30
CA VAL A 299 0.43 18.56 21.31
C VAL A 299 0.69 17.27 22.10
N ASP A 300 -0.38 16.54 22.45
CA ASP A 300 -0.27 15.25 23.12
C ASP A 300 0.40 14.19 22.23
N GLU A 301 0.10 14.18 20.92
CA GLU A 301 0.76 13.32 19.93
C GLU A 301 2.25 13.63 19.80
N LEU A 302 2.64 14.91 19.77
CA LEU A 302 4.04 15.33 19.77
C LEU A 302 4.77 14.86 21.04
N LYS A 303 4.15 15.09 22.21
CA LYS A 303 4.69 14.66 23.50
C LYS A 303 4.89 13.14 23.55
N LEU A 304 3.87 12.38 23.16
CA LEU A 304 3.95 10.92 23.11
C LEU A 304 5.04 10.44 22.15
N ALA A 305 5.17 11.09 20.98
CA ALA A 305 6.19 10.73 20.00
C ALA A 305 7.61 10.92 20.53
N ILE A 306 7.84 11.97 21.32
CA ILE A 306 9.12 12.22 21.99
C ILE A 306 9.35 11.17 23.09
N GLU A 307 8.38 10.93 23.97
CA GLU A 307 8.51 9.96 25.08
C GLU A 307 8.73 8.51 24.60
N LYS A 308 8.27 8.19 23.40
CA LYS A 308 8.35 6.83 22.82
C LYS A 308 9.39 6.71 21.72
N ASP A 309 10.20 7.73 21.45
CA ASP A 309 11.20 7.77 20.39
C ASP A 309 10.65 7.37 19.01
N TYR A 310 9.46 7.87 18.66
CA TYR A 310 8.79 7.51 17.41
C TYR A 310 9.63 7.86 16.18
N VAL A 311 10.28 9.03 16.18
CA VAL A 311 11.14 9.46 15.08
C VAL A 311 12.22 8.41 14.79
N LYS A 312 13.05 8.04 15.78
CA LYS A 312 14.10 7.02 15.60
C LYS A 312 13.53 5.66 15.22
N LYS A 313 12.48 5.20 15.92
CA LYS A 313 11.90 3.86 15.71
C LYS A 313 11.32 3.70 14.30
N PHE A 314 10.54 4.67 13.84
CA PHE A 314 9.96 4.62 12.50
C PHE A 314 11.02 4.85 11.41
N TRP A 315 12.03 5.67 11.66
CA TRP A 315 13.16 5.82 10.74
C TRP A 315 13.93 4.50 10.57
N ILE A 316 14.31 3.84 11.66
CA ILE A 316 14.98 2.52 11.60
C ILE A 316 14.11 1.52 10.82
N SER A 317 12.82 1.45 11.16
CA SER A 317 11.86 0.55 10.49
C SER A 317 11.68 0.86 8.99
N SER A 318 11.85 2.12 8.58
CA SER A 318 11.74 2.52 7.17
C SER A 318 12.91 2.07 6.31
N ARG A 319 14.04 1.69 6.90
CA ARG A 319 15.27 1.32 6.17
C ARG A 319 15.31 -0.14 5.69
N GLY A 320 14.32 -0.94 6.07
CA GLY A 320 14.29 -2.39 5.80
C GLY A 320 14.76 -3.16 7.02
#